data_AF-A0AAN9RUJ7-F1
#
_entry.id   AF-A0AAN9RUJ7-F1
#
_cell.length_a   1.000
_cell.length_b   1.000
_cell.length_c   1.000
_cell.angle_alpha   90.00
_cell.angle_beta   90.00
_cell.angle_gamma   90.00
#
_symmetry.space_group_name_H-M   'P 1'
#
loop_
_entity.id
_entity.type
_entity.pdbx_description
1 polymer ?
#
loop_
_entity_poly.entity_id
_entity_poly.type
_entity_poly.pdbx_seq_one_letter_code
_entity_poly.pdbx_strand_id
1 'polypeptide(L)'
;MVAITLRDGLDVASKFGTRSRERRKMGCGNLFFTILITFSVALITYNIIISANAPLKQDFPGPSRPSISVDPLIKMPLHRSSSESKKRLFHTAVTASDSVYNTWQCRVMYYWFKKFKDGPGSDMGGFTRILHSGKPDQFMDEIPTFVAQPLPAGMDQGYIVLNRPWAFVQWLQQADIKEDYILMSEPDHVIVKPIPNLARDGLGAAFPFFYIEPKKYETVLRKYFPEEKGPITTIDPIGNSPVIVGKDFLKKIAPTWMNVSLAMKKDPETDKAFGWVLEMYAYAVASARHGVRNILYKDFMIQPPWDKEIGKTYIIHYTYGCDYSMKGELTYGKIGEWRFDKRSYDKVAPPKNLTLPPPGVPESVVTLVKMVNEATSNIPNWWS
;
A
#
# COMPACT_ATOMS: atom_id res chain seq x y z
N MET A 1 -8.22 -55.76 60.74
CA MET A 1 -7.21 -55.64 61.82
C MET A 1 -7.08 -54.15 62.13
N VAL A 2 -7.77 -53.74 63.21
CA VAL A 2 -7.72 -52.50 64.05
C VAL A 2 -6.89 -51.31 63.50
N ALA A 3 -7.41 -50.14 63.09
CA ALA A 3 -8.18 -49.05 63.75
C ALA A 3 -7.37 -48.09 64.67
N ILE A 4 -7.61 -46.77 64.52
CA ILE A 4 -7.67 -45.68 65.55
C ILE A 4 -6.63 -44.51 65.52
N THR A 5 -7.19 -43.29 65.30
CA THR A 5 -6.87 -41.86 65.71
C THR A 5 -5.50 -41.21 65.43
N LEU A 6 -5.39 -40.00 64.84
CA LEU A 6 -5.77 -38.62 65.26
C LEU A 6 -5.13 -38.10 66.57
N ARG A 7 -4.19 -37.15 66.46
CA ARG A 7 -4.26 -35.85 67.16
C ARG A 7 -3.15 -34.87 66.73
N ASP A 8 -3.60 -33.66 66.44
CA ASP A 8 -2.84 -32.43 66.29
C ASP A 8 -2.19 -31.94 67.59
N GLY A 9 -1.13 -31.16 67.45
CA GLY A 9 -0.52 -30.34 68.50
C GLY A 9 0.55 -29.41 67.92
N LEU A 10 0.17 -28.15 67.68
CA LEU A 10 1.05 -27.03 67.32
C LEU A 10 1.92 -26.58 68.51
N ASP A 11 3.18 -26.21 68.26
CA ASP A 11 3.79 -24.89 68.58
C ASP A 11 5.28 -24.88 68.15
N VAL A 12 5.68 -24.14 67.11
CA VAL A 12 6.16 -22.73 67.08
C VAL A 12 7.67 -22.54 67.40
N ALA A 13 8.38 -22.19 66.32
CA ALA A 13 9.47 -21.23 66.16
C ALA A 13 10.95 -21.52 66.54
N SER A 14 11.73 -21.48 65.44
CA SER A 14 13.02 -20.79 65.27
C SER A 14 14.31 -21.58 65.53
N LYS A 15 15.08 -21.82 64.45
CA LYS A 15 16.47 -21.36 64.27
C LYS A 15 17.02 -21.75 62.90
N PHE A 16 17.56 -20.74 62.21
CA PHE A 16 18.70 -20.72 61.29
C PHE A 16 19.06 -21.96 60.46
N GLY A 17 19.16 -21.77 59.14
CA GLY A 17 19.85 -22.72 58.24
C GLY A 17 19.85 -22.31 56.77
N THR A 18 20.84 -21.49 56.40
CA THR A 18 21.53 -21.42 55.09
C THR A 18 20.82 -21.91 53.82
N ARG A 19 20.48 -20.94 52.95
CA ARG A 19 19.89 -21.11 51.63
C ARG A 19 20.94 -21.56 50.60
N SER A 20 20.73 -22.74 50.02
CA SER A 20 21.42 -23.25 48.84
C SER A 20 20.85 -22.67 47.54
N ARG A 21 21.71 -22.63 46.52
CA ARG A 21 21.48 -22.22 45.12
C ARG A 21 20.29 -22.95 44.47
N GLU A 22 19.37 -22.20 43.84
CA GLU A 22 18.95 -22.39 42.43
C GLU A 22 17.89 -21.37 41.93
N ARG A 23 18.04 -20.93 40.66
CA ARG A 23 17.09 -20.18 39.76
C ARG A 23 16.87 -18.68 40.08
N ARG A 24 16.78 -17.71 39.14
CA ARG A 24 16.42 -17.66 37.71
C ARG A 24 17.18 -16.51 37.01
N LYS A 25 17.64 -16.71 35.77
CA LYS A 25 17.90 -15.64 34.80
C LYS A 25 16.59 -15.34 34.05
N MET A 26 15.92 -14.23 34.37
CA MET A 26 14.90 -13.63 33.52
C MET A 26 14.73 -12.18 33.95
N GLY A 27 15.15 -11.24 33.09
CA GLY A 27 15.09 -9.81 33.43
C GLY A 27 15.71 -8.84 32.42
N CYS A 28 16.41 -9.30 31.37
CA CYS A 28 17.04 -8.38 30.40
C CYS A 28 16.34 -8.34 29.02
N GLY A 29 15.58 -9.38 28.64
CA GLY A 29 14.89 -9.44 27.34
C GLY A 29 13.71 -8.48 27.22
N ASN A 30 12.84 -8.42 28.24
CA ASN A 30 11.65 -7.57 28.18
C ASN A 30 11.97 -6.07 28.17
N LEU A 31 13.03 -5.64 28.87
CA LEU A 31 13.41 -4.22 28.87
C LEU A 31 13.91 -3.78 27.49
N PHE A 32 14.70 -4.63 26.82
CA PHE A 32 15.25 -4.35 25.50
C PHE A 32 14.15 -4.24 24.43
N PHE A 33 13.18 -5.14 24.43
CA PHE A 33 12.03 -5.08 23.52
C PHE A 33 11.13 -3.86 23.78
N THR A 34 10.92 -3.49 25.05
CA THR A 34 10.10 -2.33 25.40
C THR A 34 10.77 -1.01 24.96
N ILE A 35 12.10 -0.92 25.09
CA ILE A 35 12.91 0.20 24.60
C ILE A 35 12.89 0.28 23.06
N LEU A 36 12.99 -0.86 22.37
CA LEU A 36 12.94 -0.91 20.90
C LEU A 36 11.58 -0.48 20.35
N ILE A 37 10.49 -0.88 21.02
CA ILE A 37 9.12 -0.48 20.64
C ILE A 37 8.90 1.00 20.92
N THR A 38 9.34 1.53 22.07
CA THR A 38 9.23 2.96 22.38
C THR A 38 10.08 3.83 21.44
N PHE A 39 11.28 3.39 21.06
CA PHE A 39 12.08 4.07 20.04
C PHE A 39 11.42 4.04 18.66
N SER A 40 10.81 2.92 18.26
CA SER A 40 10.11 2.80 16.97
C SER A 40 8.88 3.69 16.90
N VAL A 41 8.09 3.76 17.98
CA VAL A 41 6.93 4.66 18.09
C VAL A 41 7.38 6.12 18.11
N ALA A 42 8.49 6.45 18.79
CA ALA A 42 9.05 7.80 18.80
C ALA A 42 9.57 8.22 17.41
N LEU A 43 10.22 7.32 16.66
CA LEU A 43 10.71 7.60 15.31
C LEU A 43 9.58 7.82 14.31
N ILE A 44 8.52 7.02 14.41
CA ILE A 44 7.30 7.18 13.60
C ILE A 44 6.64 8.53 13.92
N THR A 45 6.50 8.85 15.20
CA THR A 45 5.89 10.11 15.65
C THR A 45 6.72 11.33 15.23
N TYR A 46 8.05 11.23 15.32
CA TYR A 46 8.98 12.30 14.92
C TYR A 46 8.94 12.57 13.42
N ASN A 47 8.95 11.52 12.59
CA ASN A 47 8.85 11.67 11.14
C ASN A 47 7.49 12.23 10.70
N ILE A 48 6.42 11.85 11.41
CA ILE A 48 5.07 12.39 11.21
C ILE A 48 5.03 13.89 11.54
N ILE A 49 5.57 14.32 12.70
CA ILE A 49 5.63 15.74 13.11
C ILE A 49 6.44 16.59 12.11
N ILE A 50 7.57 16.09 11.59
CA ILE A 50 8.36 16.83 10.60
C ILE A 50 7.63 16.92 9.26
N SER A 51 6.96 15.85 8.83
CA SER A 51 6.20 15.85 7.58
C SER A 51 4.96 16.76 7.61
N ALA A 52 4.31 16.91 8.77
CA ALA A 52 3.13 17.76 8.92
C ALA A 52 3.45 19.25 9.15
N ASN A 53 4.68 19.57 9.60
CA ASN A 53 5.13 20.95 9.79
C ASN A 53 5.88 21.53 8.57
N ALA A 54 5.98 20.79 7.48
CA ALA A 54 6.48 21.34 6.21
C ALA A 54 5.45 22.35 5.67
N PRO A 55 5.79 23.65 5.55
CA PRO A 55 4.83 24.66 5.08
C PRO A 55 4.47 24.38 3.61
N LEU A 56 3.18 24.13 3.35
CA LEU A 56 2.61 24.16 1.99
C LEU A 56 2.58 25.62 1.50
N LYS A 57 3.68 26.08 0.90
CA LYS A 57 3.70 27.26 0.02
C LYS A 57 4.46 26.92 -1.25
N GLN A 58 3.73 26.66 -2.33
CA GLN A 58 4.25 26.68 -3.70
C GLN A 58 3.66 27.90 -4.40
N ASP A 59 4.41 29.00 -4.41
CA ASP A 59 4.25 30.05 -5.42
C ASP A 59 5.34 29.83 -6.47
N PHE A 60 4.96 29.72 -7.75
CA PHE A 60 5.89 29.69 -8.86
C PHE A 60 5.56 30.81 -9.88
N PRO A 61 6.57 31.42 -10.53
CA PRO A 61 6.38 32.57 -11.40
C PRO A 61 5.80 32.17 -12.76
N GLY A 62 4.92 33.02 -13.30
CA GLY A 62 4.32 32.87 -14.63
C GLY A 62 5.31 33.15 -15.77
N PRO A 63 5.02 32.68 -17.01
CA PRO A 63 5.95 32.77 -18.12
C PRO A 63 5.82 34.06 -18.94
N SER A 64 6.92 34.79 -19.08
CA SER A 64 7.11 35.85 -20.08
C SER A 64 7.52 35.24 -21.41
N ARG A 65 6.81 35.58 -22.50
CA ARG A 65 7.21 35.28 -23.91
C ARG A 65 8.30 36.28 -24.37
N PRO A 66 9.04 35.98 -25.46
CA PRO A 66 8.56 36.38 -26.80
C PRO A 66 8.69 35.33 -27.90
N SER A 67 7.99 35.63 -29.00
CA SER A 67 7.77 34.95 -30.27
C SER A 67 9.00 34.71 -31.14
N ILE A 68 9.01 33.59 -31.88
CA ILE A 68 9.46 33.46 -33.28
C ILE A 68 8.66 32.30 -33.90
N SER A 69 7.95 32.55 -35.02
CA SER A 69 7.24 31.56 -35.82
C SER A 69 8.12 31.05 -36.94
N VAL A 70 8.28 29.72 -37.06
CA VAL A 70 8.60 29.07 -38.34
C VAL A 70 7.90 27.71 -38.33
N ASP A 71 6.99 27.51 -39.28
CA ASP A 71 6.20 26.31 -39.50
C ASP A 71 6.87 25.46 -40.60
N PRO A 72 7.09 24.15 -40.39
CA PRO A 72 7.18 23.21 -41.49
C PRO A 72 6.04 22.18 -41.42
N LEU A 73 5.18 22.28 -42.43
CA LEU A 73 4.18 21.32 -42.88
C LEU A 73 4.63 19.85 -42.70
N ILE A 74 4.13 19.18 -41.67
CA ILE A 74 4.10 17.71 -41.60
C ILE A 74 2.70 17.25 -42.00
N LYS A 75 2.63 16.57 -43.15
CA LYS A 75 1.44 15.91 -43.69
C LYS A 75 0.80 15.02 -42.61
N MET A 76 -0.43 15.34 -42.22
CA MET A 76 -1.30 14.44 -41.45
C MET A 76 -1.57 13.16 -42.25
N PRO A 77 -1.36 11.95 -41.68
CA PRO A 77 -1.89 10.75 -42.29
C PRO A 77 -3.41 10.75 -42.14
N LEU A 78 -4.08 10.53 -43.26
CA LEU A 78 -5.52 10.38 -43.41
C LEU A 78 -6.13 9.55 -42.28
N HIS A 79 -7.18 10.11 -41.71
CA HIS A 79 -8.19 9.49 -40.87
C HIS A 79 -8.53 8.08 -41.42
N ARG A 80 -7.97 7.04 -40.80
CA ARG A 80 -8.50 5.69 -40.97
C ARG A 80 -9.78 5.64 -40.16
N SER A 81 -10.89 5.41 -40.85
CA SER A 81 -12.18 5.08 -40.28
C SER A 81 -12.00 4.07 -39.14
N SER A 82 -12.61 4.39 -38.00
CA SER A 82 -12.68 3.57 -36.79
C SER A 82 -13.07 2.13 -37.13
N SER A 83 -12.10 1.23 -37.18
CA SER A 83 -12.32 -0.09 -36.61
C SER A 83 -12.82 0.15 -35.19
N GLU A 84 -13.92 -0.46 -34.76
CA GLU A 84 -14.35 -0.45 -33.35
C GLU A 84 -13.11 -0.52 -32.47
N SER A 85 -12.77 0.59 -31.80
CA SER A 85 -11.52 0.65 -31.06
C SER A 85 -11.65 -0.36 -29.94
N LYS A 86 -11.01 -1.52 -30.09
CA LYS A 86 -11.02 -2.58 -29.08
C LYS A 86 -10.74 -1.91 -27.74
N LYS A 87 -11.69 -2.01 -26.80
CA LYS A 87 -11.54 -1.40 -25.48
C LYS A 87 -10.18 -1.79 -24.91
N ARG A 88 -9.41 -0.81 -24.46
CA ARG A 88 -8.06 -1.00 -23.92
C ARG A 88 -8.17 -1.41 -22.46
N LEU A 89 -8.76 -2.59 -22.22
CA LEU A 89 -9.03 -3.05 -20.87
C LEU A 89 -7.74 -3.24 -20.08
N PHE A 90 -7.80 -3.01 -18.77
CA PHE A 90 -6.72 -3.36 -17.84
C PHE A 90 -7.18 -4.39 -16.79
N HIS A 91 -6.29 -5.32 -16.46
CA HIS A 91 -6.48 -6.26 -15.37
C HIS A 91 -6.08 -5.62 -14.04
N THR A 92 -6.94 -5.67 -13.03
CA THR A 92 -6.59 -5.16 -11.69
C THR A 92 -5.90 -6.22 -10.87
N ALA A 93 -4.69 -5.94 -10.38
CA ALA A 93 -3.90 -6.84 -9.55
C ALA A 93 -3.68 -6.23 -8.17
N VAL A 94 -4.09 -6.96 -7.13
CA VAL A 94 -3.91 -6.56 -5.72
C VAL A 94 -3.04 -7.60 -5.02
N THR A 95 -1.87 -7.20 -4.52
CA THR A 95 -1.03 -8.09 -3.69
C THR A 95 -1.48 -8.08 -2.25
N ALA A 96 -1.60 -9.25 -1.64
CA ALA A 96 -2.07 -9.39 -0.26
C ALA A 96 -1.42 -10.57 0.46
N SER A 97 -1.29 -10.46 1.78
CA SER A 97 -1.06 -11.59 2.68
C SER A 97 -2.37 -12.30 3.05
N ASP A 98 -2.27 -13.45 3.71
CA ASP A 98 -3.40 -14.17 4.32
C ASP A 98 -3.84 -13.58 5.68
N SER A 99 -3.31 -12.42 6.06
CA SER A 99 -3.70 -11.75 7.30
C SER A 99 -5.15 -11.29 7.26
N VAL A 100 -5.78 -11.24 8.44
CA VAL A 100 -7.09 -10.63 8.64
C VAL A 100 -7.10 -9.21 8.08
N TYR A 101 -6.08 -8.44 8.43
CA TYR A 101 -5.84 -7.09 7.96
C TYR A 101 -5.99 -6.97 6.44
N ASN A 102 -5.18 -7.66 5.62
CA ASN A 102 -5.29 -7.53 4.16
C ASN A 102 -6.58 -8.13 3.59
N THR A 103 -7.06 -9.20 4.21
CA THR A 103 -8.21 -9.95 3.69
C THR A 103 -9.48 -9.09 3.65
N TRP A 104 -9.87 -8.46 4.76
CA TRP A 104 -11.10 -7.65 4.77
C TRP A 104 -11.00 -6.47 3.79
N GLN A 105 -9.81 -5.88 3.67
CA GLN A 105 -9.54 -4.78 2.74
C GLN A 105 -9.73 -5.23 1.28
N CYS A 106 -9.16 -6.38 0.91
CA CYS A 106 -9.34 -6.98 -0.41
C CYS A 106 -10.80 -7.28 -0.73
N ARG A 107 -11.59 -7.77 0.25
CA ARG A 107 -13.02 -8.03 0.06
C ARG A 107 -13.81 -6.74 -0.23
N VAL A 108 -13.54 -5.67 0.52
CA VAL A 108 -14.14 -4.34 0.26
C VAL A 108 -13.75 -3.83 -1.14
N MET A 109 -12.46 -3.85 -1.47
CA MET A 109 -11.96 -3.45 -2.79
C MET A 109 -12.62 -4.26 -3.92
N TYR A 110 -12.73 -5.57 -3.76
CA TYR A 110 -13.32 -6.45 -4.77
C TYR A 110 -14.83 -6.24 -4.93
N TYR A 111 -15.57 -5.94 -3.85
CA TYR A 111 -16.97 -5.54 -3.93
C TYR A 111 -17.15 -4.31 -4.82
N TRP A 112 -16.35 -3.27 -4.59
CA TRP A 112 -16.43 -2.02 -5.37
C TRP A 112 -15.92 -2.19 -6.80
N PHE A 113 -14.89 -3.02 -7.01
CA PHE A 113 -14.48 -3.43 -8.35
C PHE A 113 -15.67 -4.03 -9.14
N LYS A 114 -16.41 -4.98 -8.55
CA LYS A 114 -17.57 -5.60 -9.23
C LYS A 114 -18.66 -4.59 -9.56
N LYS A 115 -18.91 -3.62 -8.67
CA LYS A 115 -19.92 -2.57 -8.88
C LYS A 115 -19.58 -1.65 -10.05
N PHE A 116 -18.30 -1.34 -10.26
CA PHE A 116 -17.87 -0.34 -11.23
C PHE A 116 -17.32 -0.91 -12.54
N LYS A 117 -16.94 -2.20 -12.60
CA LYS A 117 -16.25 -2.77 -13.77
C LYS A 117 -17.05 -2.64 -15.07
N ASP A 118 -18.39 -2.80 -15.01
CA ASP A 118 -19.28 -2.76 -16.17
C ASP A 118 -19.96 -1.38 -16.34
N GLY A 119 -19.56 -0.39 -15.52
CA GLY A 119 -20.13 0.94 -15.56
C GLY A 119 -19.73 1.73 -16.82
N PRO A 120 -20.52 2.75 -17.21
CA PRO A 120 -20.15 3.65 -18.31
C PRO A 120 -18.78 4.30 -18.07
N GLY A 121 -17.93 4.31 -19.10
CA GLY A 121 -16.57 4.85 -19.01
C GLY A 121 -15.55 3.93 -18.31
N SER A 122 -15.94 2.71 -17.94
CA SER A 122 -15.01 1.70 -17.42
C SER A 122 -14.22 1.02 -18.54
N ASP A 123 -12.89 0.94 -18.33
CA ASP A 123 -11.99 0.03 -19.03
C ASP A 123 -11.41 -1.04 -18.07
N MET A 124 -12.11 -1.31 -16.98
CA MET A 124 -11.72 -2.37 -16.04
C MET A 124 -12.05 -3.74 -16.66
N GLY A 125 -11.04 -4.61 -16.76
CA GLY A 125 -11.16 -5.99 -17.22
C GLY A 125 -11.31 -6.96 -16.06
N GLY A 126 -10.41 -7.96 -15.96
CA GLY A 126 -10.33 -8.90 -14.86
C GLY A 126 -9.76 -8.32 -13.56
N PHE A 127 -9.86 -9.12 -12.49
CA PHE A 127 -9.28 -8.83 -11.18
C PHE A 127 -8.56 -10.07 -10.66
N THR A 128 -7.38 -9.91 -10.07
CA THR A 128 -6.67 -10.96 -9.35
C THR A 128 -6.16 -10.43 -8.01
N ARG A 129 -6.47 -11.16 -6.93
CA ARG A 129 -5.74 -11.08 -5.67
C ARG A 129 -4.50 -11.98 -5.77
N ILE A 130 -3.31 -11.41 -5.72
CA ILE A 130 -2.06 -12.14 -5.70
C ILE A 130 -1.71 -12.41 -4.23
N LEU A 131 -2.10 -13.59 -3.75
CA LEU A 131 -1.93 -14.03 -2.37
C LEU A 131 -0.51 -14.59 -2.17
N HIS A 132 0.35 -13.84 -1.49
CA HIS A 132 1.76 -14.17 -1.32
C HIS A 132 2.08 -14.88 0.01
N SER A 133 1.10 -15.63 0.54
CA SER A 133 1.26 -16.47 1.74
C SER A 133 1.81 -17.87 1.41
N GLY A 134 1.86 -18.26 0.13
CA GLY A 134 2.27 -19.59 -0.32
C GLY A 134 1.22 -20.69 -0.18
N LYS A 135 0.03 -20.39 0.38
CA LYS A 135 -1.05 -21.34 0.59
C LYS A 135 -2.42 -20.76 0.22
N PRO A 136 -3.36 -21.58 -0.30
CA PRO A 136 -4.74 -21.17 -0.49
C PRO A 136 -5.42 -20.71 0.80
N ASP A 137 -6.46 -19.88 0.67
CA ASP A 137 -7.38 -19.51 1.76
C ASP A 137 -8.84 -19.67 1.32
N GLN A 138 -9.77 -19.57 2.27
CA GLN A 138 -11.21 -19.71 2.02
C GLN A 138 -11.82 -18.58 1.17
N PHE A 139 -11.11 -17.46 0.97
CA PHE A 139 -11.62 -16.31 0.21
C PHE A 139 -11.35 -16.44 -1.29
N MET A 140 -10.66 -17.50 -1.72
CA MET A 140 -10.45 -17.81 -3.13
C MET A 140 -11.76 -18.14 -3.87
N ASP A 141 -12.79 -18.60 -3.15
CA ASP A 141 -14.13 -18.82 -3.71
C ASP A 141 -14.87 -17.49 -3.98
N GLU A 142 -14.49 -16.42 -3.27
CA GLU A 142 -15.07 -15.09 -3.45
C GLU A 142 -14.26 -14.24 -4.43
N ILE A 143 -12.94 -14.21 -4.27
CA ILE A 143 -12.04 -13.31 -5.00
C ILE A 143 -11.14 -14.16 -5.91
N PRO A 144 -11.12 -13.93 -7.24
CA PRO A 144 -10.17 -14.61 -8.12
C PRO A 144 -8.75 -14.40 -7.61
N THR A 145 -8.06 -15.50 -7.30
CA THR A 145 -6.80 -15.47 -6.54
C THR A 145 -5.73 -16.29 -7.23
N PHE A 146 -4.52 -15.73 -7.29
CA PHE A 146 -3.30 -16.45 -7.62
C PHE A 146 -2.47 -16.64 -6.35
N VAL A 147 -2.08 -17.87 -6.03
CA VAL A 147 -1.23 -18.16 -4.87
C VAL A 147 0.23 -18.11 -5.28
N ALA A 148 0.95 -17.09 -4.79
CA ALA A 148 2.37 -16.92 -4.98
C ALA A 148 3.14 -17.46 -3.77
N GLN A 149 4.27 -18.10 -4.01
CA GLN A 149 5.18 -18.51 -2.94
C GLN A 149 5.88 -17.26 -2.36
N PRO A 150 6.02 -17.16 -1.03
CA PRO A 150 6.78 -16.08 -0.42
C PRO A 150 8.26 -16.18 -0.80
N LEU A 151 9.02 -15.12 -0.53
CA LEU A 151 10.47 -15.16 -0.57
C LEU A 151 11.00 -16.22 0.42
N PRO A 152 12.16 -16.82 0.14
CA PRO A 152 12.83 -17.69 1.09
C PRO A 152 13.02 -17.01 2.45
N ALA A 153 12.91 -17.78 3.53
CA ALA A 153 12.99 -17.27 4.89
C ALA A 153 14.27 -16.43 5.11
N GLY A 154 14.09 -15.24 5.70
CA GLY A 154 15.17 -14.30 6.01
C GLY A 154 15.62 -13.42 4.84
N MET A 155 15.20 -13.70 3.60
CA MET A 155 15.56 -12.87 2.44
C MET A 155 14.93 -11.48 2.49
N ASP A 156 13.76 -11.36 3.11
CA ASP A 156 13.04 -10.10 3.28
C ASP A 156 13.59 -9.23 4.43
N GLN A 157 14.48 -9.77 5.28
CA GLN A 157 15.03 -9.10 6.47
C GLN A 157 13.96 -8.45 7.35
N GLY A 158 12.78 -9.10 7.48
CA GLY A 158 11.64 -8.59 8.24
C GLY A 158 10.84 -7.48 7.53
N TYR A 159 11.21 -7.09 6.31
CA TYR A 159 10.44 -6.17 5.48
C TYR A 159 9.57 -6.96 4.51
N ILE A 160 8.41 -7.40 5.01
CA ILE A 160 7.46 -8.28 4.31
C ILE A 160 7.01 -7.77 2.94
N VAL A 161 7.10 -6.46 2.70
CA VAL A 161 6.74 -5.80 1.44
C VAL A 161 7.58 -6.34 0.26
N LEU A 162 8.77 -6.89 0.50
CA LEU A 162 9.59 -7.52 -0.55
C LEU A 162 8.93 -8.75 -1.21
N ASN A 163 7.93 -9.36 -0.58
CA ASN A 163 7.16 -10.43 -1.20
C ASN A 163 6.33 -9.94 -2.39
N ARG A 164 5.98 -8.64 -2.44
CA ARG A 164 5.16 -8.04 -3.51
C ARG A 164 5.80 -8.16 -4.89
N PRO A 165 7.02 -7.63 -5.15
CA PRO A 165 7.65 -7.77 -6.46
C PRO A 165 7.84 -9.24 -6.86
N TRP A 166 8.16 -10.11 -5.90
CA TRP A 166 8.31 -11.55 -6.15
C TRP A 166 6.99 -12.21 -6.54
N ALA A 167 5.89 -11.82 -5.91
CA ALA A 167 4.56 -12.30 -6.24
C ALA A 167 4.14 -11.88 -7.66
N PHE A 168 4.47 -10.64 -8.07
CA PHE A 168 4.25 -10.19 -9.45
C PHE A 168 5.06 -10.97 -10.48
N VAL A 169 6.32 -11.30 -10.19
CA VAL A 169 7.14 -12.14 -11.08
C VAL A 169 6.46 -13.49 -11.33
N GLN A 170 6.04 -14.18 -10.26
CA GLN A 170 5.36 -15.47 -10.37
C GLN A 170 4.03 -15.35 -11.11
N TRP A 171 3.20 -14.38 -10.75
CA TRP A 171 1.88 -14.17 -11.35
C TRP A 171 1.98 -13.89 -12.85
N LEU A 172 2.88 -12.99 -13.28
CA LEU A 172 3.06 -12.64 -14.68
C LEU A 172 3.62 -13.77 -15.54
N GLN A 173 4.33 -14.73 -14.92
CA GLN A 173 4.87 -15.90 -15.60
C GLN A 173 3.83 -17.03 -15.75
N GLN A 174 2.93 -17.17 -14.79
CA GLN A 174 2.10 -18.38 -14.64
C GLN A 174 0.61 -18.13 -14.91
N ALA A 175 0.11 -16.91 -14.70
CA ALA A 175 -1.30 -16.60 -14.88
C ALA A 175 -1.66 -16.26 -16.34
N ASP A 176 -2.84 -16.71 -16.75
CA ASP A 176 -3.44 -16.37 -18.05
C ASP A 176 -4.20 -15.04 -17.95
N ILE A 177 -3.49 -13.94 -18.24
CA ILE A 177 -4.04 -12.57 -18.17
C ILE A 177 -4.46 -12.13 -19.58
N LYS A 178 -5.77 -11.91 -19.77
CA LYS A 178 -6.36 -11.57 -21.07
C LYS A 178 -6.09 -10.13 -21.50
N GLU A 179 -6.05 -9.21 -20.55
CA GLU A 179 -5.89 -7.79 -20.81
C GLU A 179 -4.44 -7.43 -21.15
N ASP A 180 -4.28 -6.39 -21.98
CA ASP A 180 -2.96 -5.89 -22.41
C ASP A 180 -2.36 -4.88 -21.43
N TYR A 181 -3.16 -4.38 -20.48
CA TYR A 181 -2.76 -3.47 -19.42
C TYR A 181 -3.02 -4.08 -18.05
N ILE A 182 -2.25 -3.66 -17.06
CA ILE A 182 -2.40 -4.05 -15.65
C ILE A 182 -2.54 -2.79 -14.82
N LEU A 183 -3.58 -2.70 -13.99
CA LEU A 183 -3.63 -1.80 -12.85
C LEU A 183 -3.03 -2.51 -11.64
N MET A 184 -1.87 -2.06 -11.18
CA MET A 184 -1.36 -2.45 -9.87
C MET A 184 -2.06 -1.62 -8.81
N SER A 185 -2.70 -2.28 -7.85
CA SER A 185 -3.51 -1.68 -6.78
C SER A 185 -3.12 -2.27 -5.42
N GLU A 186 -3.49 -1.59 -4.32
CA GLU A 186 -3.28 -2.08 -2.96
C GLU A 186 -4.58 -2.53 -2.29
N PRO A 187 -4.51 -3.35 -1.21
CA PRO A 187 -5.70 -3.74 -0.45
C PRO A 187 -6.46 -2.56 0.12
N ASP A 188 -5.76 -1.51 0.56
CA ASP A 188 -6.35 -0.29 1.15
C ASP A 188 -6.80 0.74 0.10
N HIS A 189 -7.16 0.27 -1.08
CA HIS A 189 -7.84 1.06 -2.09
C HIS A 189 -9.35 0.80 -2.05
N VAL A 190 -10.14 1.84 -2.27
CA VAL A 190 -11.56 1.75 -2.61
C VAL A 190 -11.80 2.47 -3.93
N ILE A 191 -12.32 1.75 -4.94
CA ILE A 191 -12.74 2.36 -6.21
C ILE A 191 -14.05 3.10 -5.98
N VAL A 192 -14.08 4.40 -6.25
CA VAL A 192 -15.27 5.25 -6.02
C VAL A 192 -16.10 5.53 -7.27
N LYS A 193 -15.54 5.26 -8.46
CA LYS A 193 -16.23 5.37 -9.74
C LYS A 193 -15.53 4.52 -10.83
N PRO A 194 -16.18 4.24 -11.97
CA PRO A 194 -15.56 3.55 -13.10
C PRO A 194 -14.23 4.18 -13.52
N ILE A 195 -13.22 3.35 -13.74
CA ILE A 195 -11.87 3.80 -14.07
C ILE A 195 -11.62 3.55 -15.57
N PRO A 196 -11.41 4.60 -16.39
CA PRO A 196 -10.96 4.44 -17.77
C PRO A 196 -9.48 4.06 -17.80
N ASN A 197 -9.00 3.53 -18.91
CA ASN A 197 -7.57 3.27 -19.06
C ASN A 197 -6.83 4.60 -19.26
N LEU A 198 -6.24 5.10 -18.17
CA LEU A 198 -5.50 6.36 -18.14
C LEU A 198 -4.15 6.30 -18.87
N ALA A 199 -3.62 5.09 -19.11
CA ALA A 199 -2.41 4.89 -19.91
C ALA A 199 -2.71 5.19 -21.38
N ARG A 200 -1.79 5.82 -22.10
CA ARG A 200 -1.95 6.15 -23.53
C ARG A 200 -0.60 6.39 -24.18
N ASP A 201 -0.57 6.30 -25.51
CA ASP A 201 0.62 6.65 -26.32
C ASP A 201 1.89 5.90 -25.91
N GLY A 202 1.75 4.63 -25.49
CA GLY A 202 2.85 3.80 -24.99
C GLY A 202 3.34 4.13 -23.58
N LEU A 203 2.78 5.17 -22.94
CA LEU A 203 3.08 5.59 -21.57
C LEU A 203 2.15 4.89 -20.57
N GLY A 204 2.69 4.57 -19.39
CA GLY A 204 1.88 4.19 -18.23
C GLY A 204 1.11 5.38 -17.65
N ALA A 205 0.25 5.12 -16.69
CA ALA A 205 -0.43 6.14 -15.89
C ALA A 205 -0.19 5.87 -14.41
N ALA A 206 0.30 6.87 -13.69
CA ALA A 206 0.73 6.68 -12.30
C ALA A 206 0.35 7.87 -11.42
N PHE A 207 0.15 7.60 -10.14
CA PHE A 207 0.01 8.65 -9.14
C PHE A 207 1.40 9.20 -8.74
N PRO A 208 1.62 10.53 -8.75
CA PRO A 208 2.86 11.13 -8.27
C PRO A 208 2.89 11.20 -6.75
N PHE A 209 3.83 10.50 -6.13
CA PHE A 209 4.03 10.53 -4.68
C PHE A 209 4.98 11.65 -4.28
N PHE A 210 4.50 12.58 -3.45
CA PHE A 210 5.29 13.75 -3.04
C PHE A 210 6.57 13.39 -2.27
N TYR A 211 6.60 12.22 -1.62
CA TYR A 211 7.75 11.74 -0.86
C TYR A 211 8.72 10.88 -1.69
N ILE A 212 8.42 10.60 -2.96
CA ILE A 212 9.37 9.97 -3.88
C ILE A 212 10.07 11.10 -4.63
N GLU A 213 11.27 11.44 -4.16
CA GLU A 213 12.05 12.59 -4.63
C GLU A 213 13.38 12.15 -5.29
N PRO A 214 13.41 11.66 -6.54
CA PRO A 214 14.63 11.14 -7.16
C PRO A 214 15.82 12.12 -7.19
N LYS A 215 15.56 13.41 -7.43
CA LYS A 215 16.62 14.44 -7.42
C LYS A 215 17.29 14.59 -6.06
N LYS A 216 16.51 14.53 -4.97
CA LYS A 216 17.02 14.68 -3.60
C LYS A 216 17.93 13.52 -3.20
N TYR A 217 17.64 12.32 -3.71
CA TYR A 217 18.36 11.09 -3.40
C TYR A 217 19.25 10.61 -4.55
N GLU A 218 19.69 11.51 -5.42
CA GLU A 218 20.46 11.16 -6.63
C GLU A 218 21.68 10.30 -6.28
N THR A 219 22.51 10.71 -5.32
CA THR A 219 23.72 9.97 -4.91
C THR A 219 23.42 8.52 -4.53
N VAL A 220 22.32 8.28 -3.79
CA VAL A 220 21.90 6.92 -3.38
C VAL A 220 21.36 6.15 -4.60
N LEU A 221 20.56 6.80 -5.44
CA LEU A 221 19.93 6.18 -6.60
C LEU A 221 20.93 5.82 -7.71
N ARG A 222 22.06 6.53 -7.84
CA ARG A 222 23.09 6.22 -8.85
C ARG A 222 23.68 4.81 -8.70
N LYS A 223 23.63 4.20 -7.51
CA LYS A 223 23.99 2.78 -7.31
C LYS A 223 23.11 1.81 -8.12
N TYR A 224 21.86 2.19 -8.40
CA TYR A 224 20.84 1.35 -9.04
C TYR A 224 20.39 1.87 -10.42
N PHE A 225 20.63 3.15 -10.68
CA PHE A 225 20.44 3.85 -11.95
C PHE A 225 21.70 4.67 -12.31
N PRO A 226 22.76 4.00 -12.79
CA PRO A 226 24.03 4.64 -13.14
C PRO A 226 23.90 5.76 -14.18
N GLU A 227 24.88 6.66 -14.27
CA GLU A 227 24.84 7.81 -15.18
C GLU A 227 24.66 7.42 -16.65
N GLU A 228 25.23 6.29 -17.07
CA GLU A 228 25.08 5.76 -18.43
C GLU A 228 23.63 5.35 -18.78
N LYS A 229 22.75 5.21 -17.77
CA LYS A 229 21.31 4.96 -17.98
C LYS A 229 20.51 6.25 -18.22
N GLY A 230 21.12 7.41 -18.03
CA GLY A 230 20.53 8.72 -18.31
C GLY A 230 20.38 9.61 -17.07
N PRO A 231 19.69 10.75 -17.23
CA PRO A 231 19.53 11.72 -16.15
C PRO A 231 18.61 11.17 -15.06
N ILE A 232 18.85 11.57 -13.80
CA ILE A 232 18.04 11.14 -12.64
C ILE A 232 16.56 11.49 -12.78
N THR A 233 16.24 12.53 -13.56
CA THR A 233 14.89 12.97 -13.89
C THR A 233 14.11 12.00 -14.77
N THR A 234 14.75 10.93 -15.25
CA THR A 234 14.09 9.80 -15.94
C THR A 234 13.31 8.93 -14.97
N ILE A 235 13.70 8.90 -13.69
CA ILE A 235 12.96 8.22 -12.64
C ILE A 235 11.76 9.10 -12.29
N ASP A 236 10.56 8.63 -12.65
CA ASP A 236 9.32 9.32 -12.29
C ASP A 236 9.09 9.24 -10.75
N PRO A 237 8.49 10.26 -10.11
CA PRO A 237 8.24 10.28 -8.66
C PRO A 237 7.04 9.40 -8.28
N ILE A 238 7.14 8.10 -8.51
CA ILE A 238 6.05 7.13 -8.41
C ILE A 238 6.41 5.95 -7.51
N GLY A 239 5.41 5.17 -7.11
CA GLY A 239 5.58 3.80 -6.63
C GLY A 239 4.94 2.81 -7.58
N ASN A 240 4.79 1.56 -7.12
CA ASN A 240 4.13 0.50 -7.89
C ASN A 240 2.61 0.71 -8.03
N SER A 241 1.96 1.45 -7.12
CA SER A 241 0.50 1.52 -7.04
C SER A 241 0.01 2.90 -6.59
N PRO A 242 -1.09 3.45 -7.16
CA PRO A 242 -1.77 2.93 -8.34
C PRO A 242 -0.97 3.26 -9.62
N VAL A 243 -0.78 2.24 -10.45
CA VAL A 243 -0.16 2.38 -11.78
C VAL A 243 -0.89 1.51 -12.79
N ILE A 244 -1.30 2.10 -13.92
CA ILE A 244 -1.73 1.35 -15.12
C ILE A 244 -0.56 1.29 -16.09
N VAL A 245 -0.12 0.08 -16.42
CA VAL A 245 1.03 -0.15 -17.30
C VAL A 245 0.76 -1.31 -18.26
N GLY A 246 1.36 -1.28 -19.46
CA GLY A 246 1.25 -2.40 -20.39
C GLY A 246 1.82 -3.68 -19.80
N LYS A 247 1.11 -4.80 -19.95
CA LYS A 247 1.49 -6.13 -19.44
C LYS A 247 2.89 -6.55 -19.87
N ASP A 248 3.26 -6.29 -21.13
CA ASP A 248 4.58 -6.64 -21.67
C ASP A 248 5.71 -5.80 -21.05
N PHE A 249 5.43 -4.54 -20.72
CA PHE A 249 6.36 -3.70 -19.97
C PHE A 249 6.50 -4.19 -18.53
N LEU A 250 5.38 -4.51 -17.86
CA LEU A 250 5.42 -5.00 -16.49
C LEU A 250 6.17 -6.34 -16.37
N LYS A 251 6.05 -7.23 -17.37
CA LYS A 251 6.86 -8.47 -17.46
C LYS A 251 8.37 -8.21 -17.46
N LYS A 252 8.83 -7.10 -18.04
CA LYS A 252 10.25 -6.69 -18.03
C LYS A 252 10.64 -6.01 -16.72
N ILE A 253 9.75 -5.17 -16.18
CA ILE A 253 9.96 -4.42 -14.94
C ILE A 253 10.04 -5.36 -13.74
N ALA A 254 9.10 -6.30 -13.58
CA ALA A 254 8.93 -7.05 -12.34
C ALA A 254 10.19 -7.80 -11.85
N PRO A 255 10.97 -8.51 -12.70
CA PRO A 255 12.22 -9.13 -12.25
C PRO A 255 13.29 -8.09 -11.83
N THR A 256 13.35 -6.94 -12.50
CA THR A 256 14.29 -5.88 -12.14
C THR A 256 13.87 -5.18 -10.85
N TRP A 257 12.57 -4.93 -10.69
CA TRP A 257 11.97 -4.39 -9.48
C TRP A 257 12.32 -5.27 -8.27
N MET A 258 12.07 -6.58 -8.35
CA MET A 258 12.46 -7.54 -7.31
C MET A 258 13.95 -7.44 -6.95
N ASN A 259 14.83 -7.53 -7.94
CA ASN A 259 16.27 -7.54 -7.71
C ASN A 259 16.77 -6.22 -7.12
N VAL A 260 16.26 -5.08 -7.60
CA VAL A 260 16.61 -3.77 -7.06
C VAL A 260 16.08 -3.63 -5.64
N SER A 261 14.85 -4.06 -5.34
CA SER A 261 14.33 -4.03 -3.96
C SER A 261 15.19 -4.84 -2.99
N LEU A 262 15.63 -6.03 -3.39
CA LEU A 262 16.52 -6.87 -2.58
C LEU A 262 17.91 -6.23 -2.40
N ALA A 263 18.46 -5.61 -3.45
CA ALA A 263 19.74 -4.93 -3.39
C ALA A 263 19.67 -3.69 -2.47
N MET A 264 18.64 -2.87 -2.64
CA MET A 264 18.39 -1.71 -1.79
C MET A 264 18.22 -2.11 -0.32
N LYS A 265 17.51 -3.22 -0.04
CA LYS A 265 17.33 -3.70 1.34
C LYS A 265 18.62 -4.20 1.98
N LYS A 266 19.56 -4.71 1.19
CA LYS A 266 20.87 -5.20 1.66
C LYS A 266 21.89 -4.07 1.88
N ASP A 267 21.72 -2.93 1.22
CA ASP A 267 22.59 -1.76 1.35
C ASP A 267 22.14 -0.89 2.54
N PRO A 268 22.91 -0.79 3.64
CA PRO A 268 22.45 -0.11 4.86
C PRO A 268 22.20 1.39 4.67
N GLU A 269 22.94 2.05 3.78
CA GLU A 269 22.74 3.47 3.46
C GLU A 269 21.40 3.68 2.75
N THR A 270 21.11 2.82 1.77
CA THR A 270 19.88 2.87 0.98
C THR A 270 18.66 2.49 1.81
N ASP A 271 18.76 1.42 2.61
CA ASP A 271 17.68 0.99 3.51
C ASP A 271 17.35 2.08 4.54
N LYS A 272 18.38 2.73 5.09
CA LYS A 272 18.19 3.89 5.97
C LYS A 272 17.57 5.08 5.25
N ALA A 273 17.96 5.36 4.01
CA ALA A 273 17.49 6.51 3.25
C ALA A 273 16.02 6.39 2.84
N PHE A 274 15.58 5.21 2.39
CA PHE A 274 14.22 5.00 1.87
C PHE A 274 13.27 4.33 2.86
N GLY A 275 13.77 3.50 3.78
CA GLY A 275 12.96 2.85 4.80
C GLY A 275 11.72 2.17 4.23
N TRP A 276 10.54 2.58 4.70
CA TRP A 276 9.27 1.95 4.34
C TRP A 276 8.84 2.14 2.87
N VAL A 277 9.41 3.12 2.14
CA VAL A 277 9.13 3.37 0.70
C VAL A 277 10.19 2.79 -0.24
N LEU A 278 11.13 2.01 0.29
CA LEU A 278 12.24 1.42 -0.48
C LEU A 278 11.76 0.64 -1.71
N GLU A 279 10.72 -0.16 -1.54
CA GLU A 279 10.15 -0.94 -2.64
C GLU A 279 9.60 -0.02 -3.75
N MET A 280 8.93 1.09 -3.39
CA MET A 280 8.41 2.06 -4.34
C MET A 280 9.53 2.72 -5.17
N TYR A 281 10.64 3.08 -4.53
CA TYR A 281 11.83 3.57 -5.24
C TYR A 281 12.42 2.52 -6.18
N ALA A 282 12.45 1.25 -5.75
CA ALA A 282 12.92 0.17 -6.60
C ALA A 282 12.01 -0.03 -7.84
N TYR A 283 10.69 0.12 -7.70
CA TYR A 283 9.76 0.09 -8.84
C TYR A 283 10.02 1.25 -9.81
N ALA A 284 10.19 2.47 -9.30
CA ALA A 284 10.47 3.65 -10.12
C ALA A 284 11.81 3.52 -10.88
N VAL A 285 12.87 3.03 -10.21
CA VAL A 285 14.16 2.73 -10.83
C VAL A 285 14.02 1.66 -11.90
N ALA A 286 13.32 0.55 -11.60
CA ALA A 286 13.12 -0.54 -12.55
C ALA A 286 12.36 -0.06 -13.80
N SER A 287 11.32 0.75 -13.62
CA SER A 287 10.58 1.38 -14.73
C SER A 287 11.50 2.23 -15.61
N ALA A 288 12.30 3.11 -15.00
CA ALA A 288 13.25 3.94 -15.72
C ALA A 288 14.32 3.12 -16.47
N ARG A 289 14.84 2.04 -15.87
CA ARG A 289 15.83 1.16 -16.50
C ARG A 289 15.32 0.48 -17.77
N HIS A 290 14.01 0.27 -17.88
CA HIS A 290 13.36 -0.33 -19.04
C HIS A 290 12.75 0.71 -19.99
N GLY A 291 13.02 2.01 -19.77
CA GLY A 291 12.51 3.09 -20.60
C GLY A 291 11.00 3.30 -20.49
N VAL A 292 10.37 2.79 -19.43
CA VAL A 292 8.92 2.91 -19.22
C VAL A 292 8.64 4.21 -18.49
N ARG A 293 7.95 5.13 -19.17
CA ARG A 293 7.58 6.45 -18.68
C ARG A 293 6.08 6.53 -18.39
N ASN A 294 5.70 7.46 -17.51
CA ASN A 294 4.33 7.56 -17.02
C ASN A 294 3.75 8.96 -17.23
N ILE A 295 2.46 9.00 -17.51
CA ILE A 295 1.64 10.20 -17.36
C ILE A 295 1.23 10.27 -15.90
N LEU A 296 1.55 11.39 -15.25
CA LEU A 296 1.30 11.59 -13.83
C LEU A 296 -0.09 12.18 -13.61
N TYR A 297 -0.95 11.45 -12.91
CA TYR A 297 -2.31 11.86 -12.60
C TYR A 297 -2.47 12.10 -11.11
N LYS A 298 -2.57 13.38 -10.71
CA LYS A 298 -2.85 13.76 -9.32
C LYS A 298 -4.25 13.29 -8.88
N ASP A 299 -5.21 13.32 -9.80
CA ASP A 299 -6.58 12.86 -9.56
C ASP A 299 -6.72 11.33 -9.71
N PHE A 300 -5.63 10.55 -9.66
CA PHE A 300 -5.76 9.10 -9.73
C PHE A 300 -6.29 8.52 -8.42
N MET A 301 -5.76 9.01 -7.29
CA MET A 301 -6.23 8.65 -5.96
C MET A 301 -6.19 9.85 -5.00
N ILE A 302 -6.92 9.73 -3.89
CA ILE A 302 -6.88 10.67 -2.76
C ILE A 302 -6.55 9.91 -1.46
N GLN A 303 -6.06 10.64 -0.46
CA GLN A 303 -5.58 10.12 0.81
C GLN A 303 -6.24 10.86 1.99
N PRO A 304 -7.46 10.47 2.38
CA PRO A 304 -8.09 10.99 3.60
C PRO A 304 -7.22 10.69 4.84
N PRO A 305 -7.24 11.55 5.87
CA PRO A 305 -8.10 12.74 6.01
C PRO A 305 -7.56 14.01 5.33
N TRP A 306 -6.43 13.95 4.62
CA TRP A 306 -5.74 15.12 4.07
C TRP A 306 -6.43 15.69 2.84
N ASP A 307 -6.82 14.81 1.92
CA ASP A 307 -7.65 15.17 0.78
C ASP A 307 -9.12 15.15 1.20
N LYS A 308 -9.79 16.30 1.13
CA LYS A 308 -11.11 16.52 1.75
C LYS A 308 -12.30 16.10 0.89
N GLU A 309 -12.13 16.13 -0.43
CA GLU A 309 -13.19 15.94 -1.42
C GLU A 309 -12.86 14.78 -2.35
N ILE A 310 -13.89 14.09 -2.85
CA ILE A 310 -13.72 13.01 -3.84
C ILE A 310 -13.40 13.60 -5.22
N GLY A 311 -14.10 14.67 -5.60
CA GLY A 311 -13.88 15.38 -6.86
C GLY A 311 -13.83 14.45 -8.08
N LYS A 312 -12.77 14.57 -8.88
CA LYS A 312 -12.54 13.79 -10.10
C LYS A 312 -11.85 12.43 -9.87
N THR A 313 -11.52 12.12 -8.62
CA THR A 313 -10.64 11.01 -8.27
C THR A 313 -11.30 9.64 -8.35
N TYR A 314 -10.55 8.63 -8.78
CA TYR A 314 -11.03 7.26 -8.96
C TYR A 314 -10.89 6.34 -7.75
N ILE A 315 -9.88 6.58 -6.91
CA ILE A 315 -9.53 5.71 -5.79
C ILE A 315 -9.42 6.51 -4.49
N ILE A 316 -9.98 5.99 -3.40
CA ILE A 316 -9.60 6.38 -2.04
C ILE A 316 -8.51 5.41 -1.57
N HIS A 317 -7.34 5.93 -1.21
CA HIS A 317 -6.28 5.19 -0.55
C HIS A 317 -6.27 5.55 0.95
N TYR A 318 -6.86 4.67 1.78
CA TYR A 318 -7.11 4.95 3.20
C TYR A 318 -5.93 4.53 4.11
N THR A 319 -4.76 5.08 3.82
CA THR A 319 -3.52 4.73 4.53
C THR A 319 -3.42 5.36 5.93
N TYR A 320 -3.99 6.54 6.13
CA TYR A 320 -3.93 7.31 7.37
C TYR A 320 -5.13 7.04 8.28
N GLY A 321 -4.90 7.12 9.60
CA GLY A 321 -5.99 7.13 10.57
C GLY A 321 -6.80 8.42 10.47
N CYS A 322 -8.11 8.28 10.50
CA CYS A 322 -9.08 9.36 10.51
C CYS A 322 -9.61 9.52 11.93
N ASP A 323 -9.02 10.43 12.70
CA ASP A 323 -9.32 10.66 14.11
C ASP A 323 -9.93 12.05 14.29
N TYR A 324 -11.14 12.12 14.86
CA TYR A 324 -11.90 13.35 14.98
C TYR A 324 -12.55 13.51 16.36
N SER A 325 -12.70 14.75 16.81
CA SER A 325 -13.62 15.08 17.90
C SER A 325 -15.07 14.94 17.44
N MET A 326 -16.01 14.87 18.37
CA MET A 326 -17.45 14.86 18.05
C MET A 326 -17.95 16.16 17.39
N LYS A 327 -17.12 17.21 17.35
CA LYS A 327 -17.37 18.47 16.63
C LYS A 327 -16.85 18.45 15.19
N GLY A 328 -16.24 17.35 14.74
CA GLY A 328 -15.68 17.22 13.39
C GLY A 328 -14.27 17.78 13.22
N GLU A 329 -13.55 18.01 14.32
CA GLU A 329 -12.18 18.56 14.28
C GLU A 329 -11.16 17.42 14.26
N LEU A 330 -10.20 17.44 13.34
CA LEU A 330 -9.16 16.41 13.23
C LEU A 330 -8.25 16.42 14.46
N THR A 331 -8.09 15.28 15.15
CA THR A 331 -7.24 15.14 16.33
C THR A 331 -5.88 14.55 15.97
N TYR A 332 -4.97 15.41 15.51
CA TYR A 332 -3.64 14.98 15.05
C TYR A 332 -2.83 14.26 16.14
N GLY A 333 -2.29 13.09 15.80
CA GLY A 333 -1.39 12.31 16.67
C GLY A 333 -2.05 11.72 17.91
N LYS A 334 -3.40 11.73 17.99
CA LYS A 334 -4.17 11.18 19.12
C LYS A 334 -5.36 10.38 18.61
N ILE A 335 -5.77 9.39 19.39
CA ILE A 335 -7.03 8.68 19.13
C ILE A 335 -8.17 9.67 19.37
N GLY A 336 -8.98 9.90 18.32
CA GLY A 336 -10.14 10.77 18.37
C GLY A 336 -11.32 10.14 19.09
N GLU A 337 -12.32 10.95 19.44
CA GLU A 337 -13.59 10.47 19.98
C GLU A 337 -14.35 9.62 18.95
N TRP A 338 -14.29 10.04 17.68
CA TRP A 338 -14.64 9.22 16.54
C TRP A 338 -13.35 8.83 15.78
N ARG A 339 -13.26 7.56 15.37
CA ARG A 339 -12.10 7.03 14.66
C ARG A 339 -12.48 6.06 13.55
N PHE A 340 -11.81 6.21 12.41
CA PHE A 340 -11.60 5.13 11.46
C PHE A 340 -10.10 4.99 11.17
N ASP A 341 -9.49 3.89 11.61
CA ASP A 341 -8.15 3.49 11.17
C ASP A 341 -8.16 2.00 10.88
N LYS A 342 -7.72 1.61 9.67
CA LYS A 342 -7.60 0.21 9.29
C LYS A 342 -6.74 -0.61 10.27
N ARG A 343 -5.79 0.02 10.97
CA ARG A 343 -4.93 -0.64 11.99
C ARG A 343 -5.68 -1.01 13.26
N SER A 344 -6.85 -0.41 13.52
CA SER A 344 -7.77 -0.88 14.56
C SER A 344 -8.38 -2.25 14.22
N TYR A 345 -8.26 -2.69 12.97
CA TYR A 345 -8.80 -3.94 12.43
C TYR A 345 -7.68 -4.87 11.91
N ASP A 346 -6.56 -4.91 12.64
CA ASP A 346 -5.40 -5.75 12.31
C ASP A 346 -5.70 -7.25 12.52
N LYS A 347 -6.30 -7.58 13.67
CA LYS A 347 -6.59 -8.97 14.08
C LYS A 347 -8.04 -9.39 13.88
N VAL A 348 -8.93 -8.43 13.68
CA VAL A 348 -10.36 -8.65 13.49
C VAL A 348 -10.83 -7.76 12.34
N ALA A 349 -11.73 -8.25 11.48
CA ALA A 349 -12.33 -7.40 10.47
C ALA A 349 -13.23 -6.34 11.12
N PRO A 350 -13.47 -5.19 10.44
CA PRO A 350 -14.41 -4.21 10.94
C PRO A 350 -15.80 -4.83 11.08
N PRO A 351 -16.55 -4.49 12.16
CA PRO A 351 -17.95 -4.91 12.27
C PRO A 351 -18.78 -4.25 11.16
N LYS A 352 -19.93 -4.85 10.86
CA LYS A 352 -20.94 -4.18 10.02
C LYS A 352 -21.43 -2.91 10.73
N ASN A 353 -21.88 -1.93 9.94
CA ASN A 353 -22.49 -0.69 10.45
C ASN A 353 -21.55 0.13 11.35
N LEU A 354 -20.33 0.41 10.88
CA LEU A 354 -19.44 1.39 11.50
C LEU A 354 -20.17 2.73 11.68
N THR A 355 -19.98 3.36 12.83
CA THR A 355 -20.54 4.68 13.12
C THR A 355 -20.04 5.69 12.08
N LEU A 356 -20.96 6.43 11.46
CA LEU A 356 -20.59 7.51 10.55
C LEU A 356 -19.86 8.63 11.31
N PRO A 357 -18.91 9.33 10.66
CA PRO A 357 -18.23 10.45 11.29
C PRO A 357 -19.20 11.58 11.65
N PRO A 358 -18.87 12.39 12.69
CA PRO A 358 -19.70 13.52 13.10
C PRO A 358 -19.80 14.60 12.02
N PRO A 359 -20.80 15.51 12.12
CA PRO A 359 -20.88 16.67 11.24
C PRO A 359 -19.58 17.48 11.23
N GLY A 360 -19.20 18.02 10.07
CA GLY A 360 -17.96 18.78 9.88
C GLY A 360 -16.75 17.96 9.41
N VAL A 361 -16.83 16.63 9.47
CA VAL A 361 -15.79 15.75 8.90
C VAL A 361 -15.83 15.80 7.36
N PRO A 362 -14.67 15.79 6.67
CA PRO A 362 -14.60 15.88 5.20
C PRO A 362 -15.38 14.82 4.44
N GLU A 363 -15.84 15.17 3.24
CA GLU A 363 -16.58 14.30 2.33
C GLU A 363 -15.84 12.99 2.05
N SER A 364 -14.52 13.05 1.86
CA SER A 364 -13.69 11.87 1.57
C SER A 364 -13.74 10.81 2.67
N VAL A 365 -13.70 11.23 3.94
CA VAL A 365 -13.78 10.34 5.11
C VAL A 365 -15.20 9.79 5.27
N VAL A 366 -16.21 10.64 5.11
CA VAL A 366 -17.63 10.22 5.15
C VAL A 366 -17.89 9.17 4.08
N THR A 367 -17.39 9.39 2.86
CA THR A 367 -17.55 8.48 1.71
C THR A 367 -16.86 7.16 1.97
N LEU A 368 -15.60 7.17 2.43
CA LEU A 368 -14.87 5.97 2.81
C LEU A 368 -15.67 5.08 3.77
N VAL A 369 -16.17 5.65 4.87
CA VAL A 369 -16.89 4.88 5.90
C VAL A 369 -18.22 4.35 5.36
N LYS A 370 -18.96 5.15 4.58
CA LYS A 370 -20.18 4.69 3.90
C LYS A 370 -19.90 3.52 2.97
N MET A 371 -18.79 3.58 2.22
CA MET A 371 -18.43 2.54 1.27
C MET A 371 -17.97 1.24 1.94
N VAL A 372 -17.27 1.33 3.07
CA VAL A 372 -16.96 0.17 3.92
C VAL A 372 -18.25 -0.42 4.47
N ASN A 373 -19.16 0.40 5.00
CA ASN A 373 -20.45 -0.06 5.52
C ASN A 373 -21.31 -0.76 4.48
N GLU A 374 -21.40 -0.21 3.26
CA GLU A 374 -22.15 -0.85 2.19
C GLU A 374 -21.54 -2.20 1.82
N ALA A 375 -20.22 -2.26 1.63
CA ALA A 375 -19.54 -3.52 1.31
C ALA A 375 -19.75 -4.57 2.40
N THR A 376 -19.48 -4.23 3.66
CA THR A 376 -19.65 -5.17 4.80
C THR A 376 -21.11 -5.62 4.98
N SER A 377 -22.08 -4.80 4.62
CA SER A 377 -23.50 -5.15 4.69
C SER A 377 -23.91 -6.13 3.60
N ASN A 378 -23.38 -5.98 2.39
CA ASN A 378 -23.81 -6.71 1.19
C ASN A 378 -22.94 -7.93 0.86
N ILE A 379 -21.73 -8.03 1.40
CA ILE A 379 -20.88 -9.21 1.24
C ILE A 379 -21.42 -10.35 2.13
N PRO A 380 -21.80 -11.50 1.55
CA PRO A 380 -22.21 -12.68 2.32
C PRO A 380 -21.08 -13.14 3.24
N ASN A 381 -21.42 -13.65 4.43
CA ASN A 381 -20.45 -14.17 5.41
C ASN A 381 -19.30 -13.16 5.64
N TRP A 382 -19.64 -11.90 5.90
CA TRP A 382 -18.66 -10.80 5.99
C TRP A 382 -17.47 -11.11 6.93
N TRP A 383 -17.67 -11.84 8.02
CA TRP A 383 -16.56 -12.34 8.85
C TRP A 383 -16.92 -13.57 9.70
N SER A 384 -17.99 -14.27 9.30
CA SER A 384 -18.62 -15.38 10.02
C SER A 384 -18.35 -16.71 9.37
#